data_AF-A0A0Q1B5L0-F1
#
_entry.id   AF-A0A0Q1B5L0-F1
#
_cell.length_a   1.000
_cell.length_b   1.000
_cell.length_c   1.000
_cell.angle_alpha   90.00
_cell.angle_beta   90.00
_cell.angle_gamma   90.00
#
_symmetry.space_group_name_H-M   'P 1'
#
loop_
_entity.id
_entity.type
_entity.pdbx_description
1 polymer ?
#
loop_
_entity_poly.entity_id
_entity_poly.type
_entity_poly.pdbx_seq_one_letter_code
_entity_poly.pdbx_strand_id
1 'polypeptide(L)'
;MPLSSNLYPQCIDIKNVSADKKQTLQDIAELAKKSGELENIEKETIYQSLLKREEIGSTGFTNGIAIPHCILDDCSKIIVGILINHHGVDFDSMDGKKSKIFFFIIAPPHKRNNHIQILSSISRITRSSEKINEILKARTADRLIEIVNEHVSFKSLEVSSKPQVMVHIFIQTEDYFHDILQFLSEISSGSISITETYNAAHYLHSLPLFSTFWVEDKNLFSRVIQVIVDKDLANNVIRGINTIVEDIESKAGVLITAQELFYSQGKLDF
;
A
#
# COMPACT_ATOMS: atom_id res chain seq x y z
N MET A 1 -9.30 -1.67 -1.53
CA MET A 1 -10.37 -0.78 -2.05
C MET A 1 -10.09 0.64 -1.58
N PRO A 2 -10.21 1.66 -2.46
CA PRO A 2 -9.94 3.03 -2.08
C PRO A 2 -11.03 3.59 -1.15
N LEU A 3 -10.69 4.61 -0.37
CA LEU A 3 -11.62 5.33 0.52
C LEU A 3 -12.80 5.91 -0.27
N SER A 4 -12.57 6.37 -1.50
CA SER A 4 -13.61 6.89 -2.41
C SER A 4 -14.76 5.90 -2.67
N SER A 5 -14.46 4.61 -2.82
CA SER A 5 -15.48 3.59 -3.10
C SER A 5 -16.35 3.20 -1.91
N ASN A 6 -15.99 3.64 -0.69
CA ASN A 6 -16.70 3.32 0.55
C ASN A 6 -17.21 4.58 1.26
N LEU A 7 -17.01 5.76 0.68
CA LEU A 7 -17.52 7.03 1.19
C LEU A 7 -18.95 7.23 0.69
N TYR A 8 -19.92 7.18 1.62
CA TYR A 8 -21.33 7.33 1.28
C TYR A 8 -21.74 8.80 1.37
N PRO A 9 -22.29 9.43 0.31
CA PRO A 9 -22.69 10.84 0.34
C PRO A 9 -23.70 11.18 1.44
N GLN A 10 -24.64 10.27 1.70
CA GLN A 10 -25.62 10.37 2.78
C GLN A 10 -25.01 10.31 4.19
N CYS A 11 -23.77 9.83 4.31
CA CYS A 11 -23.01 9.70 5.55
C CYS A 11 -22.08 10.91 5.76
N ILE A 12 -22.39 12.04 5.13
CA ILE A 12 -21.66 13.29 5.26
C ILE A 12 -22.54 14.32 5.97
N ASP A 13 -22.07 14.83 7.10
CA ASP A 13 -22.68 15.96 7.82
C ASP A 13 -21.65 17.08 7.99
N ILE A 14 -21.92 18.23 7.39
CA ILE A 14 -21.03 19.39 7.40
C ILE A 14 -21.43 20.47 8.41
N LYS A 15 -22.54 20.29 9.13
CA LYS A 15 -23.11 21.29 10.06
C LYS A 15 -23.29 20.72 11.46
N ASN A 16 -22.51 19.71 11.81
CA ASN A 16 -22.63 19.07 13.11
C ASN A 16 -22.23 20.04 14.24
N VAL A 17 -22.97 19.95 15.35
CA VAL A 17 -22.77 20.78 16.56
C VAL A 17 -22.75 19.93 17.83
N SER A 18 -22.31 18.67 17.75
CA SER A 18 -22.16 17.80 18.93
C SER A 18 -21.36 18.53 20.02
N ALA A 19 -21.84 18.43 21.27
CA ALA A 19 -21.23 19.11 22.41
C ALA A 19 -19.97 18.41 22.92
N ASP A 20 -19.97 17.08 22.89
CA ASP A 20 -18.92 16.24 23.47
C ASP A 20 -18.66 14.96 22.66
N LYS A 21 -17.65 14.21 23.08
CA LYS A 21 -17.24 12.94 22.48
C LYS A 21 -18.40 11.94 22.39
N LYS A 22 -19.23 11.83 23.44
CA LYS A 22 -20.34 10.88 23.50
C LYS A 22 -21.42 11.21 22.47
N GLN A 23 -21.83 12.48 22.42
CA GLN A 23 -22.80 12.96 21.44
C GLN A 23 -22.26 12.79 20.01
N THR A 24 -20.97 13.05 19.80
CA THR A 24 -20.33 12.85 18.48
C THR A 24 -20.42 11.39 18.02
N LEU A 25 -20.17 10.42 18.91
CA LEU A 25 -20.32 8.99 18.59
C LEU A 25 -21.78 8.61 18.29
N GLN A 26 -22.75 9.18 18.99
CA GLN A 26 -24.18 8.97 18.72
C GLN A 26 -24.59 9.54 17.37
N ASP A 27 -24.10 10.73 17.02
CA ASP A 27 -24.35 11.39 15.74
C ASP A 27 -23.71 10.60 14.59
N ILE A 28 -22.51 10.05 14.79
CA ILE A 28 -21.86 9.13 13.83
C ILE A 28 -22.69 7.87 13.63
N ALA A 29 -23.21 7.25 14.69
CA ALA A 29 -24.03 6.05 14.58
C ALA A 29 -25.33 6.31 13.77
N GLU A 30 -25.96 7.46 13.98
CA GLU A 30 -27.12 7.89 13.21
C GLU A 30 -26.79 8.16 11.75
N LEU A 31 -25.67 8.85 11.51
CA LEU A 31 -25.19 9.16 10.17
C LEU A 31 -24.80 7.89 9.39
N ALA A 32 -24.19 6.90 10.06
CA ALA A 32 -23.85 5.61 9.47
C ALA A 32 -25.09 4.82 9.00
N LYS A 33 -26.21 4.89 9.73
CA LYS A 33 -27.47 4.23 9.31
C LYS A 33 -28.01 4.77 7.99
N LYS A 34 -27.75 6.04 7.66
CA LYS A 34 -28.20 6.63 6.40
C LYS A 34 -27.63 5.92 5.17
N SER A 35 -26.51 5.19 5.31
CA SER A 35 -25.89 4.41 4.22
C SER A 35 -26.85 3.45 3.52
N GLY A 36 -27.89 2.98 4.19
CA GLY A 36 -28.78 1.91 3.71
C GLY A 36 -28.20 0.51 3.91
N GLU A 37 -26.91 0.39 4.22
CA GLU A 37 -26.24 -0.90 4.43
C GLU A 37 -26.44 -1.45 5.85
N LEU A 38 -26.95 -0.62 6.77
CA LEU A 38 -27.16 -0.94 8.19
C LEU A 38 -28.66 -0.84 8.60
N GLU A 39 -29.59 -0.95 7.65
CA GLU A 39 -31.03 -0.75 7.93
C GLU A 39 -31.53 -1.67 9.06
N ASN A 40 -31.10 -2.93 9.06
CA ASN A 40 -31.49 -3.96 10.03
C ASN A 40 -30.72 -3.90 11.36
N ILE A 41 -29.79 -2.96 11.54
CA ILE A 41 -29.00 -2.83 12.77
C ILE A 41 -29.48 -1.60 13.53
N GLU A 42 -29.76 -1.78 14.82
CA GLU A 42 -30.16 -0.68 15.68
C GLU A 42 -29.04 0.36 15.85
N LYS A 43 -29.42 1.64 15.91
CA LYS A 43 -28.47 2.76 16.12
C LYS A 43 -27.64 2.53 17.39
N GLU A 44 -28.28 2.03 18.44
CA GLU A 44 -27.63 1.77 19.72
C GLU A 44 -26.52 0.72 19.59
N THR A 45 -26.72 -0.33 18.79
CA THR A 45 -25.68 -1.36 18.55
C THR A 45 -24.44 -0.77 17.88
N ILE A 46 -24.63 0.13 16.91
CA ILE A 46 -23.53 0.82 16.23
C ILE A 46 -22.80 1.75 17.21
N TYR A 47 -23.55 2.55 17.97
CA TYR A 47 -23.00 3.44 18.99
C TYR A 47 -22.21 2.69 20.06
N GLN A 48 -22.74 1.60 20.61
CA GLN A 48 -22.04 0.78 21.60
C GLN A 48 -20.76 0.17 21.03
N SER A 49 -20.76 -0.23 19.75
CA SER A 49 -19.56 -0.74 19.08
C SER A 49 -18.47 0.32 18.94
N LEU A 50 -18.86 1.56 18.61
CA LEU A 50 -17.96 2.71 18.55
C LEU A 50 -17.42 3.08 19.93
N LEU A 51 -18.31 3.16 20.94
CA LEU A 51 -17.96 3.47 22.31
C LEU A 51 -16.96 2.45 22.88
N LYS A 52 -17.26 1.17 22.75
CA LYS A 52 -16.37 0.08 23.18
C LYS A 52 -14.99 0.17 22.53
N ARG A 53 -14.92 0.59 21.26
CA ARG A 53 -13.63 0.81 20.59
C ARG A 53 -12.92 2.05 21.14
N GLU A 54 -13.63 3.14 21.35
CA GLU A 54 -13.07 4.38 21.91
C GLU A 54 -12.51 4.18 23.34
N GLU A 55 -13.16 3.33 24.16
CA GLU A 55 -12.72 2.98 25.51
C GLU A 55 -11.39 2.21 25.56
N ILE A 56 -11.04 1.45 24.52
CA ILE A 56 -9.72 0.79 24.40
C ILE A 56 -8.60 1.83 24.28
N GLY A 57 -8.91 2.99 23.71
CA GLY A 57 -7.99 4.09 23.50
C GLY A 57 -8.55 5.06 22.48
N SER A 58 -8.31 6.35 22.74
CA SER A 58 -8.81 7.46 21.95
C SER A 58 -8.58 7.26 20.45
N THR A 59 -9.61 7.56 19.65
CA THR A 59 -9.48 7.66 18.20
C THR A 59 -9.33 9.11 17.73
N GLY A 60 -9.17 10.05 18.66
CA GLY A 60 -8.68 11.39 18.38
C GLY A 60 -7.25 11.32 17.84
N PHE A 61 -7.03 11.91 16.67
CA PHE A 61 -5.74 11.85 15.98
C PHE A 61 -5.00 13.19 16.16
N THR A 62 -4.41 13.74 15.10
CA THR A 62 -3.71 15.03 15.12
C THR A 62 -4.33 15.98 14.10
N ASN A 63 -3.97 17.27 14.19
CA ASN A 63 -4.35 18.31 13.22
C ASN A 63 -5.87 18.53 13.13
N GLY A 64 -6.57 18.39 14.25
CA GLY A 64 -8.01 18.58 14.33
C GLY A 64 -8.82 17.47 13.64
N ILE A 65 -8.24 16.28 13.48
CA ILE A 65 -8.92 15.11 12.92
C ILE A 65 -9.09 14.05 14.00
N ALA A 66 -10.25 13.39 14.01
CA ALA A 66 -10.48 12.13 14.71
C ALA A 66 -10.93 11.07 13.70
N ILE A 67 -10.69 9.80 14.02
CA ILE A 67 -11.03 8.68 13.15
C ILE A 67 -11.84 7.62 13.93
N PRO A 68 -13.07 7.91 14.39
CA PRO A 68 -13.89 6.93 15.12
C PRO A 68 -14.19 5.72 14.24
N HIS A 69 -13.85 4.53 14.70
CA HIS A 69 -14.03 3.32 13.91
C HIS A 69 -14.48 2.15 14.77
N CYS A 70 -15.17 1.18 14.19
CA CYS A 70 -15.48 -0.07 14.88
C CYS A 70 -15.64 -1.24 13.89
N ILE A 71 -15.53 -2.45 14.45
CA ILE A 71 -15.97 -3.67 13.78
C ILE A 71 -17.42 -3.93 14.20
N LEU A 72 -18.26 -4.27 13.24
CA LEU A 72 -19.67 -4.58 13.45
C LEU A 72 -20.00 -5.91 12.74
N ASP A 73 -20.41 -6.91 13.50
CA ASP A 73 -20.51 -8.30 13.00
C ASP A 73 -21.58 -8.46 11.91
N ASP A 74 -22.74 -7.84 12.09
CA ASP A 74 -23.87 -7.92 11.13
C ASP A 74 -23.72 -6.97 9.94
N CYS A 75 -22.58 -6.30 9.81
CA CYS A 75 -22.26 -5.45 8.67
C CYS A 75 -21.73 -6.28 7.50
N SER A 76 -22.06 -5.93 6.26
CA SER A 76 -21.59 -6.64 5.05
C SER A 76 -20.57 -5.83 4.22
N LYS A 77 -20.65 -4.49 4.29
CA LYS A 77 -19.82 -3.55 3.54
C LYS A 77 -19.10 -2.58 4.47
N ILE A 78 -17.98 -2.04 4.03
CA ILE A 78 -17.33 -0.97 4.79
C ILE A 78 -18.09 0.31 4.51
N ILE A 79 -18.42 1.04 5.56
CA ILE A 79 -19.08 2.34 5.48
C ILE A 79 -18.10 3.38 6.00
N VAL A 80 -17.81 4.35 5.16
CA VAL A 80 -17.06 5.54 5.53
C VAL A 80 -17.97 6.77 5.40
N GLY A 81 -17.88 7.65 6.39
CA GLY A 81 -18.53 8.95 6.35
C GLY A 81 -17.66 10.03 6.97
N ILE A 82 -18.13 11.27 6.84
CA ILE A 82 -17.42 12.47 7.29
C ILE A 82 -18.38 13.33 8.08
N LEU A 83 -18.00 13.66 9.30
CA LEU A 83 -18.71 14.62 10.13
C LEU A 83 -17.79 15.82 10.39
N ILE A 84 -18.30 17.04 10.18
CA ILE A 84 -17.57 18.29 10.42
C ILE A 84 -18.28 19.08 11.52
N ASN A 85 -17.54 19.35 12.58
CA ASN A 85 -17.94 20.24 13.67
C ASN A 85 -16.97 21.43 13.72
N HIS A 86 -17.44 22.61 13.27
CA HIS A 86 -16.58 23.80 13.14
C HIS A 86 -16.07 24.36 14.48
N HIS A 87 -16.81 24.14 15.57
CA HIS A 87 -16.41 24.53 16.92
C HIS A 87 -15.37 23.58 17.50
N GLY A 88 -15.35 22.34 17.01
CA GLY A 88 -14.48 21.27 17.45
C GLY A 88 -14.95 20.65 18.76
N VAL A 89 -14.71 19.35 18.88
CA VAL A 89 -15.05 18.56 20.06
C VAL A 89 -13.77 18.12 20.73
N ASP A 90 -13.75 18.16 22.06
CA ASP A 90 -12.67 17.51 22.80
C ASP A 90 -12.81 16.00 22.65
N PHE A 91 -11.86 15.42 21.92
CA PHE A 91 -11.88 14.02 21.54
C PHE A 91 -10.64 13.28 22.04
N ASP A 92 -9.93 13.81 23.03
CA ASP A 92 -8.65 13.27 23.53
C ASP A 92 -7.65 13.00 22.40
N SER A 93 -7.49 13.99 21.51
CA SER A 93 -6.56 13.92 20.38
C SER A 93 -5.12 13.77 20.85
N MET A 94 -4.29 13.08 20.07
CA MET A 94 -2.86 12.85 20.37
C MET A 94 -2.05 14.15 20.54
N ASP A 95 -2.45 15.22 19.86
CA ASP A 95 -1.83 16.55 19.95
C ASP A 95 -2.54 17.50 20.95
N GLY A 96 -3.52 16.99 21.70
CA GLY A 96 -4.33 17.75 22.67
C GLY A 96 -5.30 18.76 22.05
N LYS A 97 -5.45 18.80 20.72
CA LYS A 97 -6.36 19.75 20.06
C LYS A 97 -7.76 19.17 19.90
N LYS A 98 -8.77 20.04 19.90
CA LYS A 98 -10.14 19.66 19.54
C LYS A 98 -10.21 19.17 18.10
N SER A 99 -10.91 18.07 17.88
CA SER A 99 -11.17 17.51 16.56
C SER A 99 -12.34 18.23 15.91
N LYS A 100 -12.16 18.67 14.66
CA LYS A 100 -13.18 19.34 13.84
C LYS A 100 -13.68 18.47 12.70
N ILE A 101 -12.85 17.53 12.24
CA ILE A 101 -13.17 16.61 11.14
C ILE A 101 -13.13 15.19 11.70
N PHE A 102 -14.20 14.44 11.47
CA PHE A 102 -14.37 13.08 11.94
C PHE A 102 -14.55 12.16 10.74
N PHE A 103 -13.52 11.41 10.39
CA PHE A 103 -13.62 10.35 9.38
C PHE A 103 -14.01 9.05 10.08
N PHE A 104 -15.27 8.65 10.00
CA PHE A 104 -15.71 7.44 10.70
C PHE A 104 -15.72 6.21 9.80
N ILE A 105 -15.43 5.03 10.37
CA ILE A 105 -15.36 3.77 9.63
C ILE A 105 -16.11 2.67 10.38
N ILE A 106 -17.14 2.11 9.75
CA ILE A 106 -17.82 0.88 10.21
C ILE A 106 -17.42 -0.25 9.26
N ALA A 107 -16.84 -1.33 9.79
CA ALA A 107 -16.32 -2.41 8.97
C ALA A 107 -16.80 -3.79 9.44
N PRO A 108 -16.99 -4.75 8.53
CA PRO A 108 -17.29 -6.13 8.89
C PRO A 108 -16.03 -6.87 9.39
N PRO A 109 -16.17 -7.91 10.22
CA PRO A 109 -15.04 -8.64 10.81
C PRO A 109 -14.09 -9.24 9.75
N HIS A 110 -14.61 -9.68 8.61
CA HIS A 110 -13.85 -10.37 7.57
C HIS A 110 -13.08 -9.46 6.60
N LYS A 111 -13.23 -8.12 6.66
CA LYS A 111 -12.55 -7.17 5.74
C LYS A 111 -11.43 -6.37 6.41
N ARG A 112 -10.62 -7.00 7.28
CA ARG A 112 -9.50 -6.30 7.96
C ARG A 112 -8.54 -5.60 6.99
N ASN A 113 -8.05 -6.24 5.94
CA ASN A 113 -7.02 -5.61 5.12
C ASN A 113 -7.50 -4.32 4.40
N ASN A 114 -8.80 -4.17 4.17
CA ASN A 114 -9.37 -2.99 3.53
C ASN A 114 -9.43 -1.77 4.46
N HIS A 115 -9.59 -1.94 5.78
CA HIS A 115 -9.60 -0.78 6.70
C HIS A 115 -8.24 -0.09 6.76
N ILE A 116 -7.13 -0.85 6.66
CA ILE A 116 -5.77 -0.29 6.69
C ILE A 116 -5.54 0.64 5.49
N GLN A 117 -6.04 0.28 4.31
CA GLN A 117 -5.93 1.13 3.11
C GLN A 117 -6.72 2.45 3.26
N ILE A 118 -7.88 2.40 3.90
CA ILE A 118 -8.70 3.59 4.20
C ILE A 118 -7.98 4.47 5.23
N LEU A 119 -7.48 3.89 6.32
CA LEU A 119 -6.70 4.61 7.32
C LEU A 119 -5.43 5.25 6.74
N SER A 120 -4.73 4.55 5.85
CA SER A 120 -3.59 5.11 5.11
C SER A 120 -3.99 6.34 4.28
N SER A 121 -5.16 6.29 3.66
CA SER A 121 -5.70 7.41 2.87
C SER A 121 -6.04 8.61 3.74
N ILE A 122 -6.69 8.39 4.90
CA ILE A 122 -6.98 9.45 5.88
C ILE A 122 -5.67 10.02 6.45
N SER A 123 -4.69 9.18 6.77
CA SER A 123 -3.37 9.62 7.24
C SER A 123 -2.61 10.48 6.22
N ARG A 124 -2.89 10.37 4.92
CA ARG A 124 -2.33 11.29 3.93
C ARG A 124 -3.03 12.64 3.95
N ILE A 125 -4.35 12.67 4.17
CA ILE A 125 -5.11 13.92 4.33
C ILE A 125 -4.58 14.69 5.55
N THR A 126 -4.34 13.99 6.66
CA THR A 126 -3.89 14.61 7.93
C THR A 126 -2.53 15.31 7.83
N ARG A 127 -1.71 14.97 6.82
CA ARG A 127 -0.39 15.58 6.58
C ARG A 127 -0.46 16.86 5.75
N SER A 128 -1.57 17.14 5.07
CA SER A 128 -1.74 18.33 4.22
C SER A 128 -2.62 19.36 4.92
N SER A 129 -2.00 20.41 5.46
CA SER A 129 -2.73 21.54 6.04
C SER A 129 -3.62 22.25 5.02
N GLU A 130 -3.23 22.27 3.74
CA GLU A 130 -4.02 22.80 2.65
C GLU A 130 -5.34 22.03 2.50
N LYS A 131 -5.28 20.70 2.41
CA LYS A 131 -6.48 19.87 2.27
C LYS A 131 -7.37 19.89 3.51
N ILE A 132 -6.81 19.95 4.71
CA ILE A 132 -7.59 20.14 5.94
C ILE A 132 -8.40 21.44 5.87
N ASN A 133 -7.76 22.54 5.46
CA ASN A 133 -8.43 23.83 5.30
C ASN A 133 -9.50 23.79 4.21
N GLU A 134 -9.25 23.06 3.12
CA GLU A 134 -10.20 22.86 2.04
C GLU A 134 -11.46 22.11 2.51
N ILE A 135 -11.27 21.00 3.23
CA ILE A 135 -12.35 20.23 3.87
C ILE A 135 -13.19 21.12 4.79
N LEU A 136 -12.54 21.91 5.64
CA LEU A 136 -13.23 22.82 6.57
C LEU A 136 -13.99 23.96 5.87
N LYS A 137 -13.66 24.28 4.62
CA LYS A 137 -14.35 25.32 3.83
C LYS A 137 -15.48 24.76 2.97
N ALA A 138 -15.53 23.44 2.76
CA ALA A 138 -16.53 22.81 1.93
C ALA A 138 -17.96 23.10 2.45
N ARG A 139 -18.88 23.39 1.52
CA ARG A 139 -20.27 23.76 1.81
C ARG A 139 -21.28 22.71 1.37
N THR A 140 -20.82 21.64 0.72
CA THR A 140 -21.65 20.55 0.20
C THR A 140 -20.95 19.22 0.42
N ALA A 141 -21.74 18.14 0.51
CA ALA A 141 -21.22 16.77 0.57
C ALA A 141 -20.43 16.43 -0.71
N ASP A 142 -20.94 16.84 -1.89
CA ASP A 142 -20.29 16.61 -3.17
C ASP A 142 -18.88 17.23 -3.21
N ARG A 143 -18.72 18.47 -2.71
CA ARG A 143 -17.40 19.10 -2.68
C ARG A 143 -16.45 18.36 -1.74
N LEU A 144 -16.93 17.84 -0.62
CA LEU A 144 -16.09 17.01 0.27
C LEU A 144 -15.65 15.72 -0.40
N ILE A 145 -16.57 15.06 -1.12
CA ILE A 145 -16.26 13.86 -1.89
C ILE A 145 -15.22 14.18 -2.95
N GLU A 146 -15.35 15.28 -3.68
CA GLU A 146 -14.35 15.74 -4.64
C GLU A 146 -12.98 15.96 -3.99
N ILE A 147 -12.90 16.71 -2.90
CA ILE A 147 -11.63 17.00 -2.20
C ILE A 147 -10.96 15.71 -1.73
N VAL A 148 -11.74 14.81 -1.13
CA VAL A 148 -11.24 13.51 -0.69
C VAL A 148 -10.81 12.69 -1.89
N ASN A 149 -11.58 12.65 -2.97
CA ASN A 149 -11.23 11.92 -4.19
C ASN A 149 -10.00 12.50 -4.89
N GLU A 150 -9.80 13.80 -4.95
CA GLU A 150 -8.59 14.42 -5.51
C GLU A 150 -7.33 14.01 -4.73
N HIS A 151 -7.46 13.81 -3.41
CA HIS A 151 -6.34 13.46 -2.53
C HIS A 151 -6.13 11.95 -2.34
N VAL A 152 -7.19 11.17 -2.55
CA VAL A 152 -7.25 9.71 -2.36
C VAL A 152 -7.15 8.97 -3.68
N SER A 153 -7.65 9.56 -4.77
CA SER A 153 -7.18 9.17 -6.10
C SER A 153 -5.68 9.23 -5.98
N PHE A 154 -5.08 8.06 -6.08
CA PHE A 154 -3.84 7.99 -6.78
C PHE A 154 -3.99 8.97 -7.95
N LYS A 155 -3.16 10.02 -8.01
CA LYS A 155 -2.55 10.24 -9.32
C LYS A 155 -2.09 8.84 -9.67
N SER A 156 -2.84 8.16 -10.53
CA SER A 156 -2.29 7.14 -11.38
C SER A 156 -1.18 7.92 -12.06
N LEU A 157 -0.03 7.94 -11.40
CA LEU A 157 1.23 8.11 -12.06
C LEU A 157 1.11 7.07 -13.15
N GLU A 158 0.92 7.53 -14.38
CA GLU A 158 0.64 6.68 -15.52
C GLU A 158 1.65 5.54 -15.42
N VAL A 159 1.16 4.38 -14.98
CA VAL A 159 1.97 3.19 -14.95
C VAL A 159 2.23 2.94 -16.41
N SER A 160 3.50 2.76 -16.77
CA SER A 160 3.89 2.33 -18.12
C SER A 160 2.85 1.35 -18.65
N SER A 161 2.25 1.68 -19.80
CA SER A 161 1.00 1.07 -20.29
C SER A 161 1.11 -0.41 -20.65
N LYS A 162 2.30 -1.00 -20.48
CA LYS A 162 2.58 -2.40 -20.77
C LYS A 162 2.98 -3.15 -19.49
N PRO A 163 2.42 -4.36 -19.24
CA PRO A 163 2.88 -5.24 -18.18
C PRO A 163 4.39 -5.49 -18.30
N GLN A 164 5.13 -5.38 -17.20
CA GLN A 164 6.57 -5.60 -17.16
C GLN A 164 6.93 -6.82 -16.32
N VAL A 165 8.07 -7.41 -16.64
CA VAL A 165 8.66 -8.54 -15.92
C VAL A 165 10.09 -8.16 -15.53
N MET A 166 10.42 -8.39 -14.27
CA MET A 166 11.79 -8.33 -13.79
C MET A 166 12.41 -9.72 -13.91
N VAL A 167 13.49 -9.82 -14.69
CA VAL A 167 14.24 -11.05 -14.87
C VAL A 167 15.53 -10.94 -14.06
N HIS A 168 15.79 -11.93 -13.21
CA HIS A 168 17.06 -12.11 -12.53
C HIS A 168 17.81 -13.27 -13.19
N ILE A 169 19.07 -13.03 -13.54
CA ILE A 169 19.96 -14.01 -14.15
C ILE A 169 21.15 -14.16 -13.22
N PHE A 170 21.15 -15.25 -12.46
CA PHE A 170 22.24 -15.62 -11.57
C PHE A 170 23.29 -16.37 -12.39
N ILE A 171 24.53 -15.91 -12.37
CA ILE A 171 25.63 -16.45 -13.18
C ILE A 171 26.80 -16.75 -12.25
N GLN A 172 27.26 -17.99 -12.25
CA GLN A 172 28.36 -18.50 -11.43
C GLN A 172 29.64 -18.83 -12.23
N THR A 173 29.66 -18.53 -13.53
CA THR A 173 30.82 -18.68 -14.42
C THR A 173 30.97 -17.45 -15.33
N GLU A 174 32.20 -17.09 -15.65
CA GLU A 174 32.49 -15.98 -16.57
C GLU A 174 32.18 -16.34 -18.03
N ASP A 175 32.15 -17.64 -18.37
CA ASP A 175 32.04 -18.17 -19.74
C ASP A 175 30.87 -17.58 -20.55
N TYR A 176 29.74 -17.32 -19.88
CA TYR A 176 28.51 -16.83 -20.51
C TYR A 176 28.21 -15.37 -20.18
N PHE A 177 28.96 -14.76 -19.26
CA PHE A 177 28.59 -13.47 -18.68
C PHE A 177 28.56 -12.36 -19.73
N HIS A 178 29.60 -12.27 -20.55
CA HIS A 178 29.72 -11.23 -21.57
C HIS A 178 28.70 -11.41 -22.70
N ASP A 179 28.49 -12.64 -23.16
CA ASP A 179 27.54 -12.94 -24.24
C ASP A 179 26.10 -12.68 -23.79
N ILE A 180 25.74 -13.05 -22.56
CA ILE A 180 24.44 -12.73 -21.97
C ILE A 180 24.27 -11.20 -21.86
N LEU A 181 25.29 -10.49 -21.37
CA LEU A 181 25.22 -9.04 -21.25
C LEU A 181 25.04 -8.35 -22.61
N GLN A 182 25.78 -8.80 -23.63
CA GLN A 182 25.65 -8.30 -24.99
C GLN A 182 24.24 -8.53 -25.54
N PHE A 183 23.73 -9.76 -25.44
CA PHE A 183 22.38 -10.11 -25.87
C PHE A 183 21.29 -9.25 -25.20
N LEU A 184 21.40 -9.02 -23.90
CA LEU A 184 20.44 -8.21 -23.16
C LEU A 184 20.48 -6.73 -23.59
N SER A 185 21.67 -6.22 -23.93
CA SER A 185 21.84 -4.85 -24.41
C SER A 185 21.20 -4.61 -25.78
N GLU A 186 21.00 -5.65 -26.58
CA GLU A 186 20.33 -5.58 -27.89
C GLU A 186 18.80 -5.64 -27.78
N ILE A 187 18.27 -6.33 -26.76
CA ILE A 187 16.83 -6.61 -26.61
C ILE A 187 16.11 -5.61 -25.72
N SER A 188 16.81 -5.05 -24.73
CA SER A 188 16.20 -4.17 -23.75
C SER A 188 16.54 -2.71 -24.02
N SER A 189 15.51 -1.87 -24.11
CA SER A 189 15.62 -0.41 -23.99
C SER A 189 15.65 0.05 -22.52
N GLY A 190 15.73 -0.91 -21.59
CA GLY A 190 15.66 -0.73 -20.15
C GLY A 190 17.03 -0.72 -19.49
N SER A 191 17.04 -0.39 -18.21
CA SER A 191 18.24 -0.32 -17.39
C SER A 191 18.67 -1.73 -16.97
N ILE A 192 19.81 -2.19 -17.48
CA ILE A 192 20.46 -3.43 -17.02
C ILE A 192 21.31 -3.06 -15.80
N SER A 193 21.13 -3.75 -14.69
CA SER A 193 22.00 -3.62 -13.52
C SER A 193 22.66 -4.93 -13.17
N ILE A 194 23.94 -4.86 -12.81
CA ILE A 194 24.74 -6.03 -12.42
C ILE A 194 25.09 -5.88 -10.94
N THR A 195 24.74 -6.88 -10.15
CA THR A 195 25.14 -6.97 -8.74
C THR A 195 26.26 -7.99 -8.60
N GLU A 196 27.36 -7.59 -7.97
CA GLU A 196 28.43 -8.51 -7.59
C GLU A 196 28.06 -9.27 -6.32
N THR A 197 28.06 -10.60 -6.38
CA THR A 197 27.68 -11.46 -5.26
C THR A 197 28.84 -12.36 -4.84
N TYR A 198 28.77 -12.83 -3.60
CA TYR A 198 29.69 -13.81 -3.04
C TYR A 198 28.89 -15.01 -2.56
N ASN A 199 29.41 -16.23 -2.80
CA ASN A 199 28.82 -17.44 -2.24
C ASN A 199 28.89 -17.37 -0.70
N ALA A 200 27.90 -17.92 0.00
CA ALA A 200 27.91 -18.06 1.46
C ALA A 200 29.21 -18.70 1.98
N ALA A 201 29.81 -19.64 1.24
CA ALA A 201 31.11 -20.23 1.54
C ALA A 201 32.18 -19.16 1.82
N HIS A 202 32.19 -18.06 1.06
CA HIS A 202 33.11 -16.93 1.24
C HIS A 202 33.15 -16.42 2.69
N TYR A 203 31.99 -16.39 3.36
CA TYR A 203 31.86 -15.98 4.75
C TYR A 203 31.98 -17.15 5.73
N LEU A 204 31.34 -18.28 5.43
CA LEU A 204 31.26 -19.43 6.34
C LEU A 204 32.63 -20.05 6.60
N HIS A 205 33.56 -20.02 5.64
CA HIS A 205 34.94 -20.47 5.85
C HIS A 205 35.67 -19.73 6.97
N SER A 206 35.30 -18.48 7.25
CA SER A 206 35.92 -17.69 8.34
C SER A 206 35.41 -18.09 9.72
N LEU A 207 34.33 -18.88 9.79
CA LEU A 207 33.73 -19.32 11.05
C LEU A 207 34.35 -20.64 11.51
N PRO A 208 34.85 -20.75 12.76
CA PRO A 208 35.58 -21.92 13.25
C PRO A 208 34.82 -23.26 13.14
N LEU A 209 33.49 -23.22 13.22
CA LEU A 209 32.64 -24.42 13.14
C LEU A 209 32.41 -24.90 11.71
N PHE A 210 32.62 -24.04 10.71
CA PHE A 210 32.26 -24.30 9.32
C PHE A 210 33.49 -24.38 8.40
N SER A 211 34.68 -23.99 8.88
CA SER A 211 35.91 -23.96 8.09
C SER A 211 36.34 -25.33 7.53
N THR A 212 35.91 -26.44 8.13
CA THR A 212 36.20 -27.82 7.69
C THR A 212 35.15 -28.43 6.76
N PHE A 213 33.94 -27.84 6.67
CA PHE A 213 32.82 -28.43 5.91
C PHE A 213 32.67 -27.87 4.50
N TRP A 214 33.24 -26.71 4.24
CA TRP A 214 33.21 -26.08 2.93
C TRP A 214 34.58 -26.28 2.29
N VAL A 215 34.61 -26.76 1.05
CA VAL A 215 35.83 -26.96 0.23
C VAL A 215 35.71 -26.18 -1.09
N GLU A 216 34.61 -25.44 -1.27
CA GLU A 216 34.36 -24.64 -2.48
C GLU A 216 35.32 -23.45 -2.56
N ASP A 217 35.68 -23.08 -3.80
CA ASP A 217 36.65 -22.03 -4.04
C ASP A 217 36.12 -20.66 -3.58
N LYS A 218 36.97 -19.88 -2.89
CA LYS A 218 36.56 -18.61 -2.24
C LYS A 218 36.27 -17.49 -3.25
N ASN A 219 36.75 -17.68 -4.49
CA ASN A 219 36.72 -16.72 -5.58
C ASN A 219 35.95 -17.24 -6.79
N LEU A 220 34.85 -17.96 -6.55
CA LEU A 220 33.94 -18.31 -7.64
C LEU A 220 33.28 -17.05 -8.18
N PHE A 221 33.36 -16.88 -9.50
CA PHE A 221 32.62 -15.83 -10.21
C PHE A 221 31.15 -15.93 -9.81
N SER A 222 30.53 -14.82 -9.40
CA SER A 222 29.12 -14.82 -9.04
C SER A 222 28.53 -13.43 -9.25
N ARG A 223 27.63 -13.32 -10.23
CA ARG A 223 26.97 -12.06 -10.60
C ARG A 223 25.48 -12.31 -10.77
N VAL A 224 24.69 -11.29 -10.43
CA VAL A 224 23.25 -11.27 -10.72
C VAL A 224 22.98 -10.13 -11.67
N ILE A 225 22.55 -10.47 -12.89
CA ILE A 225 22.05 -9.48 -13.85
C ILE A 225 20.56 -9.31 -13.59
N GLN A 226 20.14 -8.05 -13.44
CA GLN A 226 18.76 -7.65 -13.28
C GLN A 226 18.36 -6.84 -14.51
N VAL A 227 17.27 -7.23 -15.14
CA VAL A 227 16.70 -6.52 -16.29
C VAL A 227 15.19 -6.45 -16.16
N ILE A 228 14.63 -5.29 -16.51
CA ILE A 228 13.18 -5.09 -16.62
C ILE A 228 12.82 -5.07 -18.11
N VAL A 229 11.92 -5.94 -18.52
CA VAL A 229 11.46 -6.05 -19.91
C VAL A 229 9.93 -6.02 -19.98
N ASP A 230 9.40 -5.64 -21.15
CA ASP A 230 7.99 -5.85 -21.47
C ASP A 230 7.66 -7.35 -21.35
N LYS A 231 6.48 -7.68 -20.82
CA LYS A 231 6.05 -9.08 -20.59
C LYS A 231 6.13 -9.94 -21.85
N ASP A 232 5.85 -9.37 -23.01
CA ASP A 232 5.92 -10.08 -24.30
C ASP A 232 7.35 -10.45 -24.71
N LEU A 233 8.36 -9.76 -24.18
CA LEU A 233 9.78 -10.03 -24.43
C LEU A 233 10.39 -11.01 -23.41
N ALA A 234 9.74 -11.24 -22.26
CA ALA A 234 10.29 -12.10 -21.21
C ALA A 234 10.65 -13.50 -21.71
N ASN A 235 9.78 -14.11 -22.53
CA ASN A 235 10.04 -15.42 -23.12
C ASN A 235 11.21 -15.41 -24.12
N ASN A 236 11.39 -14.30 -24.86
CA ASN A 236 12.51 -14.16 -25.80
C ASN A 236 13.84 -14.04 -25.06
N VAL A 237 13.86 -13.31 -23.93
CA VAL A 237 15.03 -13.21 -23.05
C VAL A 237 15.42 -14.58 -22.53
N ILE A 238 14.47 -15.34 -21.95
CA ILE A 238 14.74 -16.67 -21.40
C ILE A 238 15.28 -17.61 -22.49
N ARG A 239 14.65 -17.62 -23.67
CA ARG A 239 15.07 -18.46 -24.80
C ARG A 239 16.46 -18.11 -25.31
N GLY A 240 16.76 -16.82 -25.49
CA GLY A 240 18.07 -16.42 -26.01
C GLY A 240 19.20 -16.71 -25.03
N ILE A 241 18.99 -16.53 -23.72
CA ILE A 241 19.95 -16.98 -22.71
C ILE A 241 20.13 -18.49 -22.77
N ASN A 242 19.03 -19.27 -22.89
CA ASN A 242 19.12 -20.72 -23.05
C ASN A 242 19.90 -21.14 -24.30
N THR A 243 19.83 -20.36 -25.38
CA THR A 243 20.65 -20.57 -26.59
C THR A 243 22.13 -20.26 -26.33
N ILE A 244 22.45 -19.17 -25.64
CA ILE A 244 23.84 -18.79 -25.30
C ILE A 244 24.50 -19.84 -24.40
N VAL A 245 23.76 -20.31 -23.39
CA VAL A 245 24.26 -21.33 -22.44
C VAL A 245 24.32 -22.71 -23.09
N GLU A 246 23.64 -22.92 -24.23
CA GLU A 246 23.45 -24.22 -24.88
C GLU A 246 22.80 -25.24 -23.92
N ASP A 247 21.55 -24.97 -23.54
CA ASP A 247 20.72 -25.76 -22.60
C ASP A 247 21.05 -25.54 -21.12
N ILE A 248 20.33 -24.58 -20.54
CA ILE A 248 20.45 -24.15 -19.14
C ILE A 248 19.95 -25.21 -18.14
N GLU A 249 19.09 -26.15 -18.57
CA GLU A 249 18.60 -27.20 -17.68
C GLU A 249 19.66 -28.28 -17.43
N SER A 250 20.54 -28.50 -18.41
CA SER A 250 21.61 -29.50 -18.31
C SER A 250 22.95 -28.94 -17.85
N LYS A 251 23.18 -27.62 -17.96
CA LYS A 251 24.41 -26.97 -17.50
C LYS A 251 24.24 -26.27 -16.15
N ALA A 252 25.11 -26.58 -15.20
CA ALA A 252 25.18 -25.89 -13.93
C ALA A 252 25.81 -24.49 -14.08
N GLY A 253 25.38 -23.54 -13.25
CA GLY A 253 26.03 -22.23 -13.11
C GLY A 253 25.27 -21.04 -13.70
N VAL A 254 24.11 -21.24 -14.35
CA VAL A 254 23.18 -20.15 -14.68
C VAL A 254 21.79 -20.50 -14.19
N LEU A 255 21.13 -19.57 -13.50
CA LEU A 255 19.74 -19.70 -13.06
C LEU A 255 18.98 -18.44 -13.47
N ILE A 256 17.79 -18.62 -14.05
CA ILE A 256 16.91 -17.52 -14.43
C ILE A 256 15.65 -17.57 -13.58
N THR A 257 15.25 -16.42 -13.04
CA THR A 257 13.93 -16.24 -12.44
C THR A 257 13.24 -15.04 -13.06
N ALA A 258 11.92 -15.11 -13.20
CA ALA A 258 11.11 -14.05 -13.77
C ALA A 258 9.97 -13.71 -12.80
N GLN A 259 9.82 -12.44 -12.48
CA GLN A 259 8.78 -11.94 -11.60
C GLN A 259 7.95 -10.88 -12.32
N GLU A 260 6.64 -11.07 -12.38
CA GLU A 260 5.72 -10.05 -12.88
C GLU A 260 5.72 -8.83 -11.94
N LEU A 261 5.86 -7.65 -12.52
CA LEU A 261 5.81 -6.39 -11.77
C LEU A 261 4.39 -5.85 -11.76
N PHE A 262 3.78 -5.86 -10.58
CA PHE A 262 2.45 -5.25 -10.38
C PHE A 262 2.51 -3.72 -10.40
N TYR A 263 3.67 -3.14 -10.07
CA TYR A 263 3.88 -1.71 -10.06
C TYR A 263 5.37 -1.39 -10.25
N SER A 264 5.67 -0.53 -11.22
CA SER A 264 6.99 0.04 -11.48
C SER A 264 6.80 1.49 -11.94
N GLN A 265 7.72 2.37 -11.56
CA GLN A 265 7.68 3.76 -11.99
C GLN A 265 9.08 4.38 -11.98
N GLY A 266 9.32 5.24 -12.97
CA GLY A 266 10.60 5.93 -13.15
C GLY A 266 11.45 5.21 -14.20
N LYS A 267 12.63 5.77 -14.45
CA LYS A 267 13.65 5.20 -15.33
C LYS A 267 15.00 5.42 -14.66
N LEU A 268 15.92 4.46 -14.78
CA LEU A 268 17.31 4.67 -14.44
C LEU A 268 18.04 5.02 -15.73
N ASP A 269 18.58 6.24 -15.80
CA ASP A 269 19.50 6.64 -16.85
C ASP A 269 20.92 6.39 -16.32
N PHE A 270 21.62 5.43 -16.92
CA PHE A 270 23.03 5.10 -16.65
C PHE A 270 23.87 5.48 -17.87
#